data_AF-A0AAN7ANW3-F1
#
_entry.id   AF-A0AAN7ANW3-F1
#
_cell.length_a   1.000
_cell.length_b   1.000
_cell.length_c   1.000
_cell.angle_alpha   90.00
_cell.angle_beta   90.00
_cell.angle_gamma   90.00
#
_symmetry.space_group_name_H-M   'P 1'
#
loop_
_entity.id
_entity.type
_entity.pdbx_description
1 polymer ?
#
loop_
_entity_poly.entity_id
_entity_poly.type
_entity_poly.pdbx_seq_one_letter_code
_entity_poly.pdbx_strand_id
1 'polypeptide(L)'
;MATLYASAELVIGWLGTAEQPRIAKALECIAAIGPWFNAMKTMRPAGEWEGQITEQDLAWLDFLFPHLCNLDPSDTEHPRPGPGNRTWSNVCFLLELPYWHRLWIFQESVLADRLILACPLAATPYSMLEHIADAVRQIDRWWLGHAPSFLH
;
A
#
# COMPACT_ATOMS: atom_id res chain seq x y z
N MET A 1 -35.15 -8.43 21.26
CA MET A 1 -33.80 -7.86 21.47
C MET A 1 -32.99 -8.20 20.24
N ALA A 2 -32.60 -7.20 19.45
CA ALA A 2 -31.93 -7.39 18.18
C ALA A 2 -30.45 -7.74 18.42
N THR A 3 -30.10 -9.02 18.32
CA THR A 3 -28.71 -9.51 18.13
C THR A 3 -28.33 -9.40 16.64
N LEU A 4 -28.42 -8.19 16.10
CA LEU A 4 -28.01 -7.80 14.75
C LEU A 4 -26.93 -6.75 14.98
N TYR A 5 -25.63 -7.01 15.05
CA TYR A 5 -24.78 -7.90 14.25
C TYR A 5 -23.69 -8.45 15.20
N ALA A 6 -23.62 -9.76 15.40
CA ALA A 6 -22.40 -10.37 15.91
C ALA A 6 -21.31 -10.20 14.83
N SER A 7 -20.06 -9.95 15.25
CA SER A 7 -18.90 -9.76 14.37
C SER A 7 -18.96 -10.66 13.13
N ALA A 8 -18.75 -10.09 11.95
CA ALA A 8 -18.66 -10.89 10.74
C ALA A 8 -17.29 -11.57 10.70
N GLU A 9 -17.25 -12.89 10.60
CA GLU A 9 -15.98 -13.64 10.52
C GLU A 9 -15.12 -13.16 9.33
N LEU A 10 -15.78 -12.82 8.21
CA LEU A 10 -15.14 -12.32 7.01
C LEU A 10 -16.01 -11.26 6.32
N VAL A 11 -15.40 -10.13 5.99
CA VAL A 11 -15.96 -9.10 5.12
C VAL A 11 -15.09 -8.98 3.87
N ILE A 12 -15.75 -8.88 2.71
CA ILE A 12 -15.08 -8.63 1.43
C ILE A 12 -15.38 -7.19 1.01
N GLY A 13 -14.36 -6.35 1.13
CA GLY A 13 -14.36 -4.98 0.64
C GLY A 13 -14.19 -4.94 -0.87
N TRP A 14 -15.30 -4.82 -1.59
CA TRP A 14 -15.28 -4.79 -3.05
C TRP A 14 -14.90 -3.41 -3.60
N LEU A 15 -13.76 -3.35 -4.28
CA LEU A 15 -13.18 -2.12 -4.84
C LEU A 15 -13.75 -1.75 -6.22
N GLY A 16 -14.54 -2.63 -6.82
CA GLY A 16 -15.20 -2.38 -8.09
C GLY A 16 -14.50 -2.98 -9.31
N THR A 17 -15.09 -2.70 -10.47
CA THR A 17 -14.69 -3.21 -11.79
C THR A 17 -14.18 -2.12 -12.74
N ALA A 18 -14.16 -0.86 -12.30
CA ALA A 18 -13.50 0.22 -13.01
C ALA A 18 -12.00 0.17 -12.70
N GLU A 19 -11.15 0.46 -13.69
CA GLU A 19 -9.69 0.50 -13.50
C GLU A 19 -9.09 -0.78 -12.89
N GLN A 20 -9.70 -1.95 -13.13
CA GLN A 20 -9.28 -3.23 -12.54
C GLN A 20 -7.79 -3.52 -12.71
N PRO A 21 -7.16 -3.28 -13.89
CA PRO A 21 -5.74 -3.53 -14.03
C PRO A 21 -4.91 -2.70 -13.05
N ARG A 22 -5.32 -1.45 -12.82
CA ARG A 22 -4.63 -0.51 -11.92
C ARG A 22 -4.80 -0.92 -10.46
N ILE A 23 -6.03 -1.21 -10.06
CA ILE A 23 -6.37 -1.67 -8.70
C ILE A 23 -5.68 -3.00 -8.40
N ALA A 24 -5.72 -3.95 -9.34
CA ALA A 24 -5.09 -5.25 -9.17
C ALA A 24 -3.58 -5.13 -8.97
N LYS A 25 -2.90 -4.33 -9.80
CA LYS A 25 -1.46 -4.08 -9.66
C LYS A 25 -1.11 -3.41 -8.32
N ALA A 26 -1.95 -2.51 -7.84
CA ALA A 26 -1.78 -1.91 -6.52
C ALA A 26 -1.93 -2.95 -5.40
N LEU A 27 -2.96 -3.81 -5.45
CA LEU A 27 -3.18 -4.88 -4.46
C LEU A 27 -2.05 -5.91 -4.46
N GLU A 28 -1.54 -6.29 -5.65
CA GLU A 28 -0.39 -7.18 -5.81
C GLU A 28 0.88 -6.58 -5.20
N CYS A 29 1.15 -5.30 -5.50
CA CYS A 29 2.26 -4.56 -4.90
C CYS A 29 2.16 -4.57 -3.37
N ILE A 30 0.96 -4.29 -2.84
CA ILE A 30 0.70 -4.26 -1.41
C ILE A 30 0.90 -5.62 -0.76
N ALA A 31 0.40 -6.69 -1.38
CA ALA A 31 0.60 -8.04 -0.89
C ALA A 31 2.08 -8.45 -0.88
N ALA A 32 2.86 -7.98 -1.87
CA ALA A 32 4.27 -8.29 -1.99
C ALA A 32 5.13 -7.60 -0.91
N ILE A 33 4.91 -6.30 -0.67
CA ILE A 33 5.76 -5.50 0.23
C ILE A 33 5.22 -5.39 1.66
N GLY A 34 3.92 -5.59 1.87
CA GLY A 34 3.26 -5.45 3.18
C GLY A 34 3.88 -6.28 4.29
N PRO A 35 4.21 -7.57 4.07
CA PRO A 35 4.88 -8.39 5.07
C PRO A 35 6.26 -7.86 5.49
N TRP A 36 7.01 -7.27 4.55
CA TRP A 36 8.33 -6.70 4.82
C TRP A 36 8.23 -5.43 5.66
N PHE A 37 7.30 -4.54 5.32
CA PHE A 37 7.03 -3.34 6.13
C PHE A 37 6.58 -3.70 7.55
N ASN A 38 5.70 -4.69 7.70
CA ASN A 38 5.30 -5.17 9.01
C ASN A 38 6.47 -5.76 9.80
N ALA A 39 7.30 -6.61 9.16
CA ALA A 39 8.48 -7.19 9.80
C ALA A 39 9.45 -6.12 10.30
N MET A 40 9.75 -5.11 9.47
CA MET A 40 10.61 -3.98 9.88
C MET A 40 10.00 -3.19 11.05
N LYS A 41 8.70 -2.90 11.00
CA LYS A 41 7.99 -2.22 12.09
C LYS A 41 8.09 -3.00 13.40
N THR A 42 8.02 -4.33 13.36
CA THR A 42 8.15 -5.19 14.56
C THR A 42 9.58 -5.33 15.08
N MET A 43 10.59 -5.17 14.22
CA MET A 43 12.00 -5.26 14.60
C MET A 43 12.54 -3.98 15.23
N ARG A 44 11.86 -2.84 15.02
CA ARG A 44 12.25 -1.56 15.64
C ARG A 44 11.72 -1.42 17.07
N PRO A 45 12.49 -0.78 17.97
CA PRO A 45 11.98 -0.32 19.26
C PRO A 45 10.74 0.57 19.07
N ALA A 46 9.77 0.45 19.98
CA ALA A 46 8.56 1.26 19.96
C ALA A 46 8.91 2.76 19.98
N GLY A 47 8.39 3.52 19.01
CA GLY A 47 8.64 4.97 18.84
C GLY A 47 9.67 5.33 17.77
N GLU A 48 10.51 4.39 17.30
CA GLU A 48 11.51 4.68 16.25
C GLU A 48 10.95 4.56 14.82
N TRP A 49 9.81 3.92 14.64
CA TRP A 49 9.10 3.87 13.35
C TRP A 49 8.42 5.21 12.99
N GLU A 50 8.15 6.05 13.98
CA GLU A 50 7.65 7.41 13.76
C GLU A 50 8.78 8.38 13.37
N GLY A 51 10.03 7.90 13.43
CA GLY A 51 11.22 8.60 12.93
C GLY A 51 11.35 8.54 11.40
N GLN A 52 12.37 9.22 10.88
CA GLN A 52 12.64 9.26 9.44
C GLN A 52 13.17 7.89 8.97
N ILE A 53 12.48 7.25 8.03
CA ILE A 53 13.02 6.09 7.30
C ILE A 53 14.36 6.50 6.67
N THR A 54 15.36 5.66 6.84
CA THR A 54 16.70 5.86 6.28
C THR A 54 16.87 5.08 4.99
N GLU A 55 17.90 5.40 4.22
CA GLU A 55 18.24 4.66 2.99
C GLU A 55 18.48 3.16 3.25
N GLN A 56 19.11 2.83 4.40
CA GLN A 56 19.36 1.43 4.79
C GLN A 56 18.06 0.65 5.01
N ASP A 57 17.00 1.32 5.47
CA ASP A 57 15.68 0.72 5.68
C ASP A 57 14.94 0.45 4.37
N LEU A 58 15.36 1.08 3.27
CA LEU A 58 14.76 0.90 1.95
C LEU A 58 15.68 0.14 0.99
N ALA A 59 16.93 -0.15 1.36
CA ALA A 59 17.88 -0.87 0.52
C ALA A 59 17.35 -2.25 0.05
N TRP A 60 16.50 -2.90 0.86
CA TRP A 60 15.87 -4.16 0.47
C TRP A 60 14.85 -4.00 -0.65
N LEU A 61 14.20 -2.84 -0.83
CA LEU A 61 13.24 -2.61 -1.91
C LEU A 61 13.96 -2.71 -3.26
N ASP A 62 15.13 -2.09 -3.36
CA ASP A 62 15.89 -2.09 -4.61
C ASP A 62 16.41 -3.50 -4.94
N PHE A 63 16.83 -4.26 -3.91
CA PHE A 63 17.34 -5.61 -4.08
C PHE A 63 16.25 -6.66 -4.36
N LEU A 64 15.15 -6.64 -3.60
CA LEU A 64 14.09 -7.67 -3.66
C LEU A 64 12.99 -7.33 -4.67
N PHE A 65 12.75 -6.03 -4.88
CA PHE A 65 11.67 -5.55 -5.72
C PHE A 65 12.15 -4.45 -6.68
N PRO A 66 13.15 -4.73 -7.54
CA PRO A 66 13.71 -3.73 -8.44
C PRO A 66 12.66 -3.12 -9.39
N HIS A 67 11.61 -3.86 -9.74
CA HIS A 67 10.49 -3.37 -10.55
C HIS A 67 9.60 -2.32 -9.83
N LEU A 68 9.76 -2.15 -8.50
CA LEU A 68 9.10 -1.09 -7.72
C LEU A 68 9.94 0.18 -7.63
N CYS A 69 11.24 0.11 -7.92
CA CYS A 69 12.16 1.26 -7.91
C CYS A 69 12.46 1.75 -9.33
N ASN A 70 12.55 0.82 -10.29
CA ASN A 70 12.94 1.10 -11.65
C ASN A 70 11.83 1.74 -12.48
N LEU A 71 12.26 2.45 -13.52
CA LEU A 71 11.41 2.95 -14.57
C LEU A 71 11.00 1.82 -15.51
N ASP A 72 9.72 1.80 -15.88
CA ASP A 72 9.30 1.08 -17.07
C ASP A 72 9.61 1.98 -18.28
N PRO A 73 10.54 1.60 -19.17
CA PRO A 73 10.90 2.41 -20.34
C PRO A 73 9.73 2.60 -21.31
N SER A 74 8.65 1.82 -21.19
CA SER A 74 7.42 1.98 -21.95
C SER A 74 6.41 2.94 -21.30
N ASP A 75 6.62 3.36 -20.06
CA ASP A 75 5.72 4.28 -19.34
C ASP A 75 6.13 5.74 -19.55
N THR A 76 5.44 6.39 -20.48
CA THR A 76 5.62 7.82 -20.77
C THR A 76 4.87 8.73 -19.80
N GLU A 77 3.91 8.21 -19.03
CA GLU A 77 3.10 8.98 -18.09
C GLU A 77 3.82 9.19 -16.75
N HIS A 78 4.65 8.22 -16.35
CA HIS A 78 5.35 8.21 -15.06
C HIS A 78 6.88 8.08 -15.25
N PRO A 79 7.56 9.11 -15.79
CA PRO A 79 8.96 9.03 -16.19
C PRO A 79 9.96 9.19 -15.04
N ARG A 80 9.52 9.06 -13.77
CA ARG A 80 10.39 9.24 -12.59
C ARG A 80 10.57 7.91 -11.84
N PRO A 81 11.81 7.52 -11.47
CA PRO A 81 12.05 6.33 -10.66
C PRO A 81 11.51 6.52 -9.23
N GLY A 82 11.45 5.43 -8.47
CA GLY A 82 10.94 5.44 -7.10
C GLY A 82 9.43 5.74 -7.04
N PRO A 83 8.94 6.53 -6.06
CA PRO A 83 7.51 6.81 -5.84
C PRO A 83 6.79 7.47 -7.02
N GLY A 84 7.55 7.99 -7.98
CA GLY A 84 7.03 8.59 -9.20
C GLY A 84 6.79 7.58 -10.33
N ASN A 85 7.09 6.30 -10.15
CA ASN A 85 6.90 5.28 -11.18
C ASN A 85 5.45 4.77 -11.23
N ARG A 86 5.13 3.98 -12.27
CA ARG A 86 3.80 3.40 -12.48
C ARG A 86 3.24 2.66 -11.27
N THR A 87 4.10 1.89 -10.60
CA THR A 87 3.64 0.99 -9.55
C THR A 87 3.21 1.76 -8.31
N TRP A 88 3.98 2.76 -7.89
CA TRP A 88 3.60 3.64 -6.79
C TRP A 88 2.42 4.54 -7.17
N SER A 89 2.33 4.99 -8.42
CA SER A 89 1.15 5.68 -8.94
C SER A 89 -0.13 4.85 -8.84
N ASN A 90 -0.05 3.52 -9.04
CA ASN A 90 -1.19 2.62 -8.85
C ASN A 90 -1.57 2.49 -7.37
N VAL A 91 -0.58 2.44 -6.47
CA VAL A 91 -0.82 2.42 -5.02
C VAL A 91 -1.46 3.73 -4.55
N CYS A 92 -0.97 4.89 -5.02
CA CYS A 92 -1.59 6.19 -4.73
C CYS A 92 -3.03 6.25 -5.26
N PHE A 93 -3.26 5.82 -6.50
CA PHE A 93 -4.61 5.73 -7.07
C PHE A 93 -5.54 4.84 -6.24
N LEU A 94 -5.04 3.69 -5.77
CA LEU A 94 -5.81 2.83 -4.88
C LEU A 94 -6.23 3.59 -3.61
N LEU A 95 -5.32 4.33 -2.98
CA LEU A 95 -5.57 5.11 -1.75
C LEU A 95 -6.52 6.30 -1.96
N GLU A 96 -6.70 6.75 -3.20
CA GLU A 96 -7.62 7.83 -3.60
C GLU A 96 -8.99 7.32 -4.05
N LEU A 97 -9.23 6.00 -4.05
CA LEU A 97 -10.52 5.46 -4.47
C LEU A 97 -11.68 6.02 -3.63
N PRO A 98 -12.83 6.33 -4.26
CA PRO A 98 -14.05 6.72 -3.54
C PRO A 98 -14.55 5.67 -2.54
N TYR A 99 -14.07 4.43 -2.64
CA TYR A 99 -14.31 3.36 -1.68
C TYR A 99 -14.00 3.81 -0.24
N TRP A 100 -12.90 4.54 -0.02
CA TRP A 100 -12.45 4.97 1.31
C TRP A 100 -13.31 6.06 1.93
N HIS A 101 -14.11 6.77 1.14
CA HIS A 101 -15.00 7.83 1.61
C HIS A 101 -16.38 7.30 2.05
N ARG A 102 -16.60 5.99 1.96
CA ARG A 102 -17.87 5.37 2.37
C ARG A 102 -17.92 5.28 3.89
N LEU A 103 -19.02 5.74 4.49
CA LEU A 103 -19.25 5.60 5.94
C LEU A 103 -19.14 4.13 6.42
N TRP A 104 -19.48 3.20 5.54
CA TRP A 104 -19.56 1.77 5.84
C TRP A 104 -18.19 1.11 5.98
N ILE A 105 -17.09 1.68 5.44
CA ILE A 105 -15.76 1.09 5.58
C ILE A 105 -15.33 0.99 7.04
N PHE A 106 -15.75 1.94 7.88
CA PHE A 106 -15.48 1.91 9.31
C PHE A 106 -16.23 0.78 10.00
N GLN A 107 -17.47 0.51 9.59
CA GLN A 107 -18.24 -0.62 10.11
C GLN A 107 -17.63 -1.94 9.64
N GLU A 108 -17.20 -2.01 8.38
CA GLU A 108 -16.53 -3.17 7.79
C GLU A 108 -15.19 -3.46 8.47
N SER A 109 -14.40 -2.46 8.83
CA SER A 109 -13.09 -2.66 9.48
C SER A 109 -13.18 -2.94 10.97
N VAL A 110 -14.17 -2.39 11.69
CA VAL A 110 -14.31 -2.56 13.14
C VAL A 110 -15.08 -3.81 13.51
N LEU A 111 -16.08 -4.21 12.71
CA LEU A 111 -16.97 -5.34 13.02
C LEU A 111 -16.57 -6.64 12.34
N ALA A 112 -15.51 -6.65 11.53
CA ALA A 112 -15.03 -7.86 10.89
C ALA A 112 -13.83 -8.42 11.63
N ASP A 113 -13.84 -9.73 11.89
CA ASP A 113 -12.63 -10.43 12.35
C ASP A 113 -11.55 -10.42 11.26
N ARG A 114 -11.99 -10.46 9.99
CA ARG A 114 -11.12 -10.40 8.81
C ARG A 114 -11.76 -9.55 7.72
N LEU A 115 -11.03 -8.55 7.24
CA LEU A 115 -11.41 -7.75 6.08
C LEU A 115 -10.45 -8.02 4.91
N ILE A 116 -11.00 -8.45 3.78
CA ILE A 116 -10.25 -8.65 2.53
C ILE A 116 -10.69 -7.61 1.51
N LEU A 117 -9.76 -6.84 0.99
CA LEU A 117 -9.99 -5.95 -0.14
C LEU A 117 -9.87 -6.75 -1.43
N ALA A 118 -10.82 -6.62 -2.33
CA ALA A 118 -10.85 -7.40 -3.56
C ALA A 118 -11.32 -6.60 -4.78
N CYS A 119 -10.73 -6.95 -5.93
CA CYS A 119 -11.25 -6.68 -7.26
C CYS A 119 -11.32 -8.01 -8.03
N PRO A 120 -11.81 -8.05 -9.28
CA PRO A 120 -11.94 -9.31 -10.03
C PRO A 120 -10.62 -10.08 -10.23
N LEU A 121 -9.48 -9.39 -10.21
CA LEU A 121 -8.18 -9.96 -10.57
C LEU A 121 -7.24 -10.16 -9.37
N ALA A 122 -7.49 -9.52 -8.23
CA ALA A 122 -6.61 -9.57 -7.08
C ALA A 122 -7.38 -9.34 -5.77
N ALA A 123 -6.84 -9.88 -4.67
CA ALA A 123 -7.36 -9.66 -3.34
C ALA A 123 -6.22 -9.63 -2.31
N THR A 124 -6.34 -8.77 -1.31
CA THR A 124 -5.32 -8.55 -0.27
C THR A 124 -6.00 -8.26 1.08
N PRO A 125 -5.48 -8.79 2.21
CA PRO A 125 -5.99 -8.43 3.54
C PRO A 125 -5.87 -6.92 3.81
N TYR A 126 -6.89 -6.32 4.41
CA TYR A 126 -6.91 -4.89 4.74
C TYR A 126 -5.74 -4.46 5.64
N SER A 127 -5.30 -5.31 6.56
CA SER A 127 -4.14 -5.04 7.43
C SER A 127 -2.85 -4.75 6.65
N MET A 128 -2.68 -5.33 5.46
CA MET A 128 -1.51 -5.04 4.62
C MET A 128 -1.54 -3.61 4.06
N LEU A 129 -2.74 -3.05 3.84
CA LEU A 129 -2.90 -1.67 3.38
C LEU A 129 -2.48 -0.67 4.46
N GLU A 130 -2.84 -0.93 5.73
CA GLU A 130 -2.48 -0.06 6.86
C GLU A 130 -0.96 0.09 6.98
N HIS A 131 -0.22 -1.02 6.85
CA HIS A 131 1.24 -1.00 6.90
C HIS A 131 1.86 -0.19 5.77
N ILE A 132 1.22 -0.17 4.60
CA ILE A 132 1.77 0.48 3.41
C ILE A 132 1.37 1.95 3.32
N ALA A 133 0.19 2.34 3.77
CA ALA A 133 -0.21 3.75 3.76
C ALA A 133 0.77 4.62 4.58
N ASP A 134 1.22 4.11 5.72
CA ASP A 134 2.26 4.76 6.53
C ASP A 134 3.62 4.74 5.84
N ALA A 135 4.00 3.63 5.22
CA ALA A 135 5.25 3.50 4.50
C ALA A 135 5.33 4.44 3.28
N VAL A 136 4.27 4.52 2.46
CA VAL A 136 4.17 5.41 1.29
C VAL A 136 4.42 6.85 1.70
N ARG A 137 3.79 7.33 2.78
CA ARG A 137 3.99 8.70 3.27
C ARG A 137 5.42 8.96 3.72
N GLN A 138 6.07 7.98 4.33
CA GLN A 138 7.44 8.11 4.81
C GLN A 138 8.46 8.02 3.67
N ILE A 139 8.23 7.13 2.70
CA ILE A 139 9.02 7.00 1.48
C ILE A 139 8.92 8.29 0.66
N ASP A 140 7.71 8.83 0.46
CA ASP A 140 7.50 10.08 -0.27
C ASP A 140 8.24 11.26 0.38
N ARG A 141 8.17 11.39 1.72
CA ARG A 141 8.94 12.39 2.48
C ARG A 141 10.46 12.20 2.34
N TRP A 142 10.94 10.96 2.36
CA TRP A 142 12.36 10.67 2.19
C TRP A 142 12.85 11.05 0.79
N TRP A 143 12.11 10.66 -0.25
CA TRP A 143 12.43 10.97 -1.65
C TRP A 143 12.40 12.48 -1.94
N LEU A 144 11.40 13.20 -1.41
CA LEU A 144 11.33 14.67 -1.53
C LEU A 144 12.50 15.38 -0.84
N GLY A 145 13.07 14.79 0.23
CA GLY A 145 14.22 15.32 0.95
C GLY A 145 15.59 14.99 0.34
N HIS A 146 15.70 13.92 -0.46
CA HIS A 146 16.97 13.38 -0.97
C HIS A 146 17.08 13.39 -2.52
N ALA A 147 16.28 14.23 -3.18
CA ALA A 147 16.12 14.26 -4.64
C ALA A 147 17.35 14.59 -5.54
N PRO A 148 18.60 14.88 -5.13
CA PRO A 148 19.67 15.10 -6.12
C PRO A 148 20.52 13.87 -6.50
N SER A 149 20.56 12.77 -5.73
CA SER A 149 21.63 11.75 -5.90
C SER A 149 21.27 10.46 -6.63
N PHE A 150 19.99 10.19 -6.91
CA PHE A 150 19.54 8.93 -7.54
C PHE A 150 19.50 8.95 -9.08
N LEU A 151 20.12 9.96 -9.72
CA LEU A 151 20.17 10.11 -11.18
C LEU A 151 21.56 9.82 -11.78
N HIS A 152 22.42 9.07 -11.09
CA HIS A 152 23.73 8.65 -11.61
C HIS A 152 23.79 7.18 -11.97
#